data_AF-A0A967L621-F1
#
_entry.id   AF-A0A967L621-F1
#
_cell.length_a   1.000
_cell.length_b   1.000
_cell.length_c   1.000
_cell.angle_alpha   90.00
_cell.angle_beta   90.00
_cell.angle_gamma   90.00
#
_symmetry.space_group_name_H-M   'P 1'
#
loop_
_entity.id
_entity.type
_entity.pdbx_description
1 polymer ?
#
loop_
_entity_poly.entity_id
_entity_poly.type
_entity_poly.pdbx_seq_one_letter_code
_entity_poly.pdbx_strand_id
1 'polypeptide(L)'
;MSDYFLRRLLVMVPTFLGITLVTFVVINLAPGGPIEQMLPEIRFGAAIGGAGGTGDTGGVGPLTHQGVTEEIIAELREQFGFDKPLLMRYWIWLSNMLRLDFGRSFVHDEPAIAVIASKFPVSLQFGIASFVLTYLVCIPLGVLKAVRDGTPFDAGSSALVFVGYAVSPLMLGILLIVLFGGGTFLDWFPI
;
A
#
# COMPACT_ATOMS: atom_id res chain seq x y z
N MET A 1 -28.99 27.92 -4.31
CA MET A 1 -28.31 26.61 -4.47
C MET A 1 -26.83 26.78 -4.82
N SER A 2 -26.47 27.64 -5.78
CA SER A 2 -25.07 27.92 -6.18
C SER A 2 -24.16 28.34 -5.02
N ASP A 3 -24.65 29.17 -4.09
CA ASP A 3 -23.88 29.63 -2.94
C ASP A 3 -23.42 28.50 -2.00
N TYR A 4 -24.28 27.50 -1.78
CA TYR A 4 -23.93 26.30 -1.00
C TYR A 4 -22.88 25.43 -1.72
N PHE A 5 -23.01 25.28 -3.05
CA PHE A 5 -22.02 24.55 -3.85
C PHE A 5 -20.66 25.26 -3.83
N LEU A 6 -20.62 26.58 -3.99
CA LEU A 6 -19.37 27.36 -3.92
C LEU A 6 -18.73 27.26 -2.54
N ARG A 7 -19.52 27.41 -1.47
CA ARG A 7 -19.00 27.31 -0.10
C ARG A 7 -18.42 25.92 0.19
N ARG A 8 -19.08 24.86 -0.28
CA ARG A 8 -18.59 23.48 -0.11
C ARG A 8 -17.34 23.20 -0.94
N LEU A 9 -17.29 23.72 -2.17
CA LEU A 9 -16.12 23.62 -3.05
C LEU A 9 -14.92 24.39 -2.48
N LEU A 10 -15.15 25.58 -1.94
CA LEU A 10 -14.10 26.40 -1.33
C LEU A 10 -13.54 25.75 -0.06
N VAL A 11 -14.39 25.08 0.74
CA VAL A 11 -13.96 24.30 1.91
C VAL A 11 -13.22 23.00 1.52
N MET A 12 -13.42 22.48 0.31
CA MET A 12 -12.73 21.27 -0.17
C MET A 12 -11.23 21.50 -0.42
N VAL A 13 -10.84 22.69 -0.87
CA VAL A 13 -9.44 23.03 -1.15
C VAL A 13 -8.56 22.99 0.12
N PRO A 14 -8.90 23.67 1.24
CA PRO A 14 -8.10 23.63 2.45
C PRO A 14 -8.10 22.26 3.12
N THR A 15 -9.20 21.49 3.05
CA THR A 15 -9.20 20.13 3.59
C THR A 15 -8.32 19.20 2.76
N PHE A 16 -8.36 19.31 1.43
CA PHE A 16 -7.46 18.57 0.54
C PHE A 16 -5.99 18.91 0.80
N LEU A 17 -5.64 20.19 0.88
CA LEU A 17 -4.28 20.62 1.21
C LEU A 17 -3.85 20.15 2.60
N GLY A 18 -4.73 20.22 3.60
CA GLY A 18 -4.46 19.73 4.94
C GLY A 18 -4.17 18.24 4.98
N ILE A 19 -5.03 17.42 4.35
CA ILE A 19 -4.85 15.96 4.32
C ILE A 19 -3.57 15.60 3.56
N THR A 20 -3.34 16.20 2.39
CA THR A 20 -2.14 15.92 1.58
C THR A 20 -0.85 16.35 2.27
N LEU A 21 -0.85 17.47 3.00
CA LEU A 21 0.28 17.92 3.79
C LEU A 21 0.59 16.94 4.92
N VAL A 22 -0.45 16.50 5.66
CA VAL A 22 -0.29 15.50 6.72
C VAL A 22 0.28 14.20 6.15
N THR A 23 -0.29 13.69 5.06
CA THR A 23 0.20 12.48 4.38
C THR A 23 1.65 12.66 3.92
N PHE A 24 1.99 13.80 3.32
CA PHE A 24 3.35 14.10 2.88
C PHE A 24 4.34 14.12 4.05
N VAL A 25 3.98 14.77 5.16
CA VAL A 25 4.82 14.79 6.36
C VAL A 25 4.98 13.38 6.90
N VAL A 26 3.91 12.59 7.02
CA VAL A 26 3.99 11.20 7.51
C VAL A 26 4.92 10.37 6.64
N ILE A 27 4.85 10.49 5.32
CA ILE A 27 5.73 9.75 4.39
C ILE A 27 7.19 10.22 4.50
N ASN A 28 7.44 11.52 4.68
CA ASN A 28 8.80 12.07 4.75
C ASN A 28 9.44 11.98 6.14
N LEU A 29 8.66 11.82 7.21
CA LEU A 29 9.13 11.63 8.58
C LEU A 29 9.20 10.15 8.99
N ALA A 30 8.56 9.25 8.24
CA ALA A 30 8.63 7.82 8.51
C ALA A 30 10.09 7.33 8.37
N PRO A 31 10.67 6.70 9.40
CA PRO A 31 11.99 6.09 9.29
C PRO A 31 11.93 4.91 8.30
N GLY A 32 12.87 4.82 7.36
CA GLY A 32 12.84 3.85 6.25
C GLY A 32 12.57 4.48 4.89
N GLY A 33 13.17 5.64 4.60
CA GLY A 33 13.00 6.33 3.31
C GLY A 33 13.47 5.50 2.10
N PRO A 34 13.08 5.84 0.87
CA PRO A 34 13.43 5.04 -0.33
C PRO A 34 14.93 4.75 -0.48
N ILE A 35 15.77 5.74 -0.13
CA ILE A 35 17.23 5.64 -0.18
C ILE A 35 17.74 4.59 0.82
N GLU A 36 17.13 4.50 2.01
CA GLU A 36 17.51 3.54 3.05
C GLU A 36 17.10 2.11 2.69
N GLN A 37 16.09 1.93 1.84
CA GLN A 37 15.66 0.62 1.33
C GLN A 37 16.50 0.16 0.13
N MET A 38 16.91 1.07 -0.74
CA MET A 38 17.80 0.77 -1.87
C MET A 38 19.25 0.54 -1.44
N LEU A 39 19.68 1.13 -0.32
CA LEU A 39 21.05 1.04 0.17
C LEU A 39 21.48 -0.41 0.52
N PRO A 40 20.68 -1.23 1.23
CA PRO A 40 20.96 -2.66 1.42
C PRO A 40 21.07 -3.42 0.10
N GLU A 41 20.23 -3.14 -0.89
CA GLU A 41 20.24 -3.82 -2.19
C GLU A 41 21.51 -3.49 -2.98
N ILE A 42 21.93 -2.22 -3.03
CA ILE A 42 23.18 -1.80 -3.67
C ILE A 42 24.39 -2.37 -2.93
N ARG A 43 24.39 -2.35 -1.59
CA ARG A 43 25.46 -2.96 -0.77
C ARG A 43 25.56 -4.47 -0.97
N PHE A 44 24.44 -5.15 -1.12
CA PHE A 44 24.36 -6.59 -1.34
C PHE A 44 24.76 -6.96 -2.79
N GLY A 45 24.27 -6.22 -3.79
CA GLY A 45 24.66 -6.37 -5.20
C GLY A 45 26.15 -6.09 -5.43
N ALA A 46 26.70 -5.06 -4.79
CA ALA A 46 28.14 -4.76 -4.82
C ALA A 46 28.98 -5.81 -4.08
N ALA A 47 28.45 -6.44 -3.02
CA ALA A 47 29.12 -7.54 -2.32
C ALA A 47 29.16 -8.83 -3.15
N ILE A 48 28.14 -9.09 -3.99
CA ILE A 48 28.09 -10.26 -4.89
C ILE A 48 28.91 -10.01 -6.17
N GLY A 49 28.90 -8.78 -6.69
CA GLY A 49 29.68 -8.38 -7.88
C GLY A 49 31.20 -8.45 -7.71
N GLY A 50 31.71 -8.59 -6.49
CA GLY A 50 33.13 -8.77 -6.19
C GLY A 50 33.65 -10.20 -6.33
N ALA A 51 32.79 -11.21 -6.56
CA ALA A 51 33.18 -12.62 -6.54
C ALA A 51 33.33 -13.30 -7.92
N GLY A 52 33.10 -12.60 -9.04
CA GLY A 52 33.28 -13.20 -10.36
C GLY A 52 33.30 -12.20 -11.50
N GLY A 53 34.48 -11.96 -12.09
CA GLY A 53 34.59 -11.20 -13.34
C GLY A 53 35.98 -10.64 -13.60
N THR A 54 36.88 -11.45 -14.14
CA THR A 54 38.04 -10.99 -14.91
C THR A 54 37.56 -10.30 -16.18
N GLY A 55 37.73 -8.98 -16.31
CA GLY A 55 37.34 -8.26 -17.51
C GLY A 55 37.61 -6.76 -17.44
N ASP A 56 38.76 -6.38 -18.00
CA ASP A 56 39.15 -5.07 -18.53
C ASP A 56 37.99 -4.06 -18.74
N THR A 57 37.97 -2.98 -17.94
CA THR A 57 37.51 -1.64 -18.35
C THR A 57 38.03 -0.62 -17.33
N GLY A 58 38.53 0.50 -17.86
CA GLY A 58 39.41 1.43 -17.17
C GLY A 58 38.82 2.10 -15.93
N GLY A 59 39.63 2.07 -14.87
CA GLY A 59 39.88 3.25 -14.05
C GLY A 59 38.86 3.57 -12.96
N VAL A 60 38.69 2.69 -11.98
CA VAL A 60 38.42 3.10 -10.60
C VAL A 60 39.13 2.10 -9.68
N GLY A 61 40.15 2.57 -8.95
CA GLY A 61 40.88 1.76 -7.96
C GLY A 61 39.94 1.29 -6.82
N PRO A 62 40.43 0.48 -5.87
CA PRO A 62 39.61 -0.06 -4.77
C PRO A 62 39.18 1.06 -3.81
N LEU A 63 38.21 1.86 -4.24
CA LEU A 63 37.55 2.88 -3.46
C LEU A 63 36.67 2.14 -2.46
N THR A 64 37.09 2.23 -1.22
CA THR A 64 36.34 1.97 0.01
C THR A 64 34.84 1.92 -0.25
N HIS A 65 34.19 0.79 0.05
CA HIS A 65 32.73 0.60 -0.08
C HIS A 65 31.91 1.79 0.45
N GLN A 66 32.43 2.54 1.43
CA GLN A 66 31.83 3.77 1.96
C GLN A 66 31.84 4.96 0.99
N GLY A 67 32.88 5.17 0.18
CA GLY A 67 32.98 6.34 -0.71
C GLY A 67 32.01 6.26 -1.90
N VAL A 68 31.97 5.10 -2.55
CA VAL A 68 31.02 4.82 -3.64
C VAL A 68 29.58 4.87 -3.11
N THR A 69 29.35 4.40 -1.88
CA THR A 69 28.04 4.49 -1.22
C THR A 69 27.64 5.94 -0.96
N GLU A 70 28.54 6.80 -0.46
CA GLU A 70 28.23 8.22 -0.16
C GLU A 70 28.01 9.04 -1.44
N GLU A 71 28.78 8.78 -2.51
CA GLU A 71 28.61 9.45 -3.81
C GLU A 71 27.29 9.04 -4.48
N ILE A 72 26.95 7.75 -4.45
CA ILE A 72 25.65 7.24 -4.92
C ILE A 72 24.50 7.80 -4.07
N ILE A 73 24.65 7.89 -2.74
CA ILE A 73 23.64 8.51 -1.87
C ILE A 73 23.47 9.99 -2.21
N ALA A 74 24.55 10.71 -2.48
CA ALA A 74 24.50 12.12 -2.86
C ALA A 74 23.82 12.31 -4.22
N GLU A 75 24.15 11.48 -5.20
CA GLU A 75 23.51 11.48 -6.52
C GLU A 75 22.02 11.09 -6.43
N LEU A 76 21.67 10.11 -5.58
CA LEU A 76 20.27 9.78 -5.30
C LEU A 76 19.55 10.95 -4.61
N ARG A 77 20.17 11.62 -3.64
CA ARG A 77 19.58 12.81 -2.99
C ARG A 77 19.31 13.92 -4.00
N GLU A 78 20.23 14.13 -4.94
CA GLU A 78 20.10 15.11 -6.01
C GLU A 78 18.99 14.74 -7.00
N GLN A 79 18.98 13.49 -7.48
CA GLN A 79 17.95 12.98 -8.41
C GLN A 79 16.55 12.96 -7.79
N PHE A 80 16.43 12.67 -6.50
CA PHE A 80 15.14 12.65 -5.79
C PHE A 80 14.78 14.00 -5.15
N GLY A 81 15.61 15.03 -5.30
CA GLY A 81 15.34 16.39 -4.83
C GLY A 81 15.34 16.53 -3.29
N PHE A 82 16.03 15.62 -2.60
CA PHE A 82 16.22 15.69 -1.14
C PHE A 82 17.13 16.86 -0.70
N ASP A 83 17.68 17.64 -1.62
CA ASP A 83 18.42 18.85 -1.28
C ASP A 83 17.52 20.09 -1.09
N LYS A 84 16.24 20.00 -1.46
CA LYS A 84 15.30 21.13 -1.42
C LYS A 84 14.58 21.23 -0.06
N PRO A 85 14.26 22.46 0.42
CA PRO A 85 13.46 22.66 1.63
C PRO A 85 12.13 21.89 1.59
N LEU A 86 11.66 21.38 2.73
CA LEU A 86 10.47 20.52 2.83
C LEU A 86 9.22 21.10 2.15
N LEU A 87 9.00 22.41 2.26
CA LEU A 87 7.88 23.10 1.63
C LEU A 87 7.97 23.06 0.09
N MET A 88 9.19 23.18 -0.45
CA MET A 88 9.40 23.17 -1.90
C MET A 88 9.19 21.76 -2.47
N ARG A 89 9.59 20.72 -1.73
CA ARG A 89 9.29 19.33 -2.11
C ARG A 89 7.79 19.05 -2.11
N TYR A 90 7.08 19.52 -1.10
CA TYR A 90 5.62 19.40 -1.05
C TYR A 90 4.96 20.07 -2.26
N TRP A 91 5.40 21.29 -2.62
CA TRP A 91 4.82 22.00 -3.77
C TRP A 91 5.11 21.30 -5.11
N ILE A 92 6.33 20.80 -5.31
CA ILE A 92 6.70 20.02 -6.51
C ILE A 92 5.86 18.74 -6.58
N TRP A 93 5.79 17.99 -5.47
CA TRP A 93 5.01 16.76 -5.39
C TRP A 93 3.51 17.02 -5.63
N LEU A 94 2.94 18.06 -5.01
CA LEU A 94 1.55 18.44 -5.19
C LEU A 94 1.26 18.85 -6.65
N SER A 95 2.15 19.62 -7.27
CA SER A 95 2.04 20.01 -8.68
C SER A 95 2.09 18.79 -9.61
N ASN A 96 2.98 17.83 -9.35
CA ASN A 96 3.07 16.60 -10.13
C ASN A 96 1.82 15.73 -9.95
N MET A 97 1.33 15.59 -8.72
CA MET A 97 0.09 14.87 -8.43
C MET A 97 -1.12 15.50 -9.13
N LEU A 98 -1.21 16.84 -9.19
CA LEU A 98 -2.24 17.55 -9.95
C LEU A 98 -2.13 17.35 -11.46
N ARG A 99 -0.92 17.07 -11.97
CA ARG A 99 -0.68 16.69 -13.38
C ARG A 99 -0.87 15.20 -13.65
N LEU A 100 -1.36 14.44 -12.65
CA LEU A 100 -1.49 12.98 -12.68
C LEU A 100 -0.16 12.25 -12.89
N ASP A 101 0.95 12.91 -12.55
CA ASP A 101 2.28 12.32 -12.53
C ASP A 101 2.60 11.88 -11.10
N PHE A 102 2.46 10.58 -10.86
CA PHE A 102 2.73 9.95 -9.56
C PHE A 102 4.20 9.53 -9.40
N GLY A 103 5.05 9.76 -10.40
CA GLY A 103 6.44 9.32 -10.41
C GLY A 103 6.62 7.81 -10.60
N ARG A 104 7.81 7.30 -10.25
CA ARG A 104 8.16 5.88 -10.32
C ARG A 104 8.01 5.19 -8.97
N SER A 105 7.60 3.94 -8.99
CA SER A 105 7.54 3.07 -7.82
C SER A 105 8.94 2.78 -7.31
N PHE A 106 9.17 3.01 -6.02
CA PHE A 106 10.47 2.74 -5.38
C PHE A 106 10.83 1.26 -5.29
N VAL A 107 9.85 0.35 -5.42
CA VAL A 107 10.03 -1.11 -5.29
C VAL A 107 10.10 -1.80 -6.65
N HIS A 108 9.38 -1.28 -7.65
CA HIS A 108 9.22 -1.96 -8.93
C HIS A 108 9.89 -1.23 -10.10
N ASP A 109 10.50 -0.07 -9.85
CA ASP A 109 11.05 0.86 -10.87
C ASP A 109 10.10 1.16 -12.05
N GLU A 110 8.80 0.88 -11.93
CA GLU A 110 7.79 1.17 -12.96
C GLU A 110 7.04 2.46 -12.62
N PRO A 111 6.45 3.17 -13.61
CA PRO A 111 5.59 4.31 -13.32
C PRO A 111 4.48 3.90 -12.36
N ALA A 112 4.32 4.62 -11.25
CA ALA A 112 3.43 4.23 -10.15
C ALA A 112 1.98 4.06 -10.61
N ILE A 113 1.55 4.84 -11.60
CA ILE A 113 0.22 4.71 -12.22
C ILE A 113 0.02 3.34 -12.89
N ALA A 114 1.05 2.76 -13.50
CA ALA A 114 0.96 1.45 -14.14
C ALA A 114 0.86 0.33 -13.09
N VAL A 115 1.59 0.45 -11.98
CA VAL A 115 1.48 -0.48 -10.85
C VAL A 115 0.09 -0.43 -10.22
N ILE A 116 -0.47 0.77 -10.02
CA ILE A 116 -1.84 0.93 -9.50
C ILE A 116 -2.84 0.31 -10.49
N ALA A 117 -2.69 0.60 -11.79
CA ALA A 117 -3.57 0.08 -12.83
C ALA A 117 -3.50 -1.45 -12.93
N SER A 118 -2.35 -2.08 -12.72
CA SER A 118 -2.22 -3.54 -12.78
C SER A 118 -2.88 -4.24 -11.59
N LYS A 119 -2.93 -3.60 -10.42
CA LYS A 119 -3.61 -4.12 -9.21
C LYS A 119 -5.10 -3.82 -9.18
N PHE A 120 -5.56 -2.81 -9.93
CA PHE A 120 -6.95 -2.36 -9.93
C PHE A 120 -7.95 -3.47 -10.33
N PRO A 121 -7.75 -4.28 -11.40
CA PRO A 121 -8.68 -5.34 -11.76
C PRO A 121 -8.86 -6.40 -10.67
N VAL A 122 -7.77 -6.75 -9.98
CA VAL A 122 -7.82 -7.74 -8.89
C VAL A 122 -8.67 -7.20 -7.74
N SER A 123 -8.41 -5.96 -7.31
CA SER A 123 -9.23 -5.32 -6.27
C SER A 123 -10.70 -5.20 -6.68
N LEU A 124 -10.96 -4.93 -7.96
CA LEU A 124 -12.32 -4.79 -8.48
C LEU A 124 -13.06 -6.14 -8.49
N GLN A 125 -12.39 -7.23 -8.88
CA GLN A 125 -12.95 -8.58 -8.84
C GLN A 125 -13.36 -8.96 -7.42
N PHE A 126 -12.47 -8.81 -6.44
CA PHE A 126 -12.80 -9.06 -5.04
C PHE A 126 -13.90 -8.12 -4.53
N GLY A 127 -13.82 -6.83 -4.85
CA GLY A 127 -14.82 -5.85 -4.41
C GLY A 127 -16.23 -6.15 -4.94
N ILE A 128 -16.38 -6.41 -6.24
CA ILE A 128 -17.67 -6.75 -6.84
C ILE A 128 -18.18 -8.10 -6.33
N ALA A 129 -17.32 -9.12 -6.28
CA ALA A 129 -17.71 -10.44 -5.77
C ALA A 129 -18.16 -10.36 -4.30
N SER A 130 -17.40 -9.67 -3.44
CA SER A 130 -17.76 -9.44 -2.05
C SER A 130 -19.04 -8.63 -1.91
N PHE A 131 -19.25 -7.59 -2.74
CA PHE A 131 -20.48 -6.80 -2.72
C PHE A 131 -21.70 -7.67 -3.05
N VAL A 132 -21.65 -8.41 -4.16
CA VAL A 132 -22.76 -9.28 -4.58
C VAL A 132 -23.03 -10.37 -3.54
N LEU A 133 -22.00 -11.06 -3.06
CA LEU A 133 -22.15 -12.12 -2.07
C LEU A 133 -22.70 -11.60 -0.75
N THR A 134 -22.21 -10.43 -0.29
CA THR A 134 -22.70 -9.80 0.94
C THR A 134 -24.18 -9.46 0.81
N TYR A 135 -24.61 -8.83 -0.28
CA TYR A 135 -26.02 -8.50 -0.47
C TYR A 135 -26.90 -9.75 -0.60
N LEU A 136 -26.43 -10.75 -1.35
CA LEU A 136 -27.14 -12.01 -1.55
C LEU A 136 -27.32 -12.78 -0.24
N VAL A 137 -26.35 -12.74 0.67
CA VAL A 137 -26.42 -13.47 1.95
C VAL A 137 -27.05 -12.63 3.06
N CYS A 138 -26.61 -11.39 3.25
CA CYS A 138 -27.02 -10.54 4.36
C CYS A 138 -28.47 -10.02 4.22
N ILE A 139 -28.95 -9.71 3.02
CA ILE A 139 -30.33 -9.24 2.84
C ILE A 139 -31.34 -10.33 3.24
N PRO A 140 -31.31 -11.55 2.68
CA PRO A 140 -32.28 -12.56 3.07
C PRO A 140 -32.10 -12.97 4.53
N LEU A 141 -30.87 -13.12 5.04
CA LEU A 141 -30.67 -13.39 6.47
C LEU A 141 -31.28 -12.28 7.35
N GLY A 142 -31.07 -11.02 7.00
CA GLY A 142 -31.64 -9.87 7.71
C GLY A 142 -33.17 -9.85 7.67
N VAL A 143 -33.77 -10.09 6.50
CA VAL A 143 -35.22 -10.16 6.34
C VAL A 143 -35.81 -11.36 7.10
N LEU A 144 -35.22 -12.56 6.99
CA LEU A 144 -35.69 -13.74 7.71
C LEU A 144 -35.64 -13.54 9.23
N LYS A 145 -34.56 -12.91 9.71
CA LYS A 145 -34.37 -12.57 11.11
C LYS A 145 -35.43 -11.58 11.60
N ALA A 146 -35.73 -10.53 10.82
CA ALA A 146 -36.76 -9.55 11.13
C ALA A 146 -38.19 -10.14 11.14
N VAL A 147 -38.48 -11.07 10.24
CA VAL A 147 -39.81 -11.72 10.17
C VAL A 147 -39.99 -12.77 11.28
N ARG A 148 -38.91 -13.39 11.75
CA ARG A 148 -38.91 -14.42 12.81
C ARG A 148 -38.29 -13.91 14.12
N ASP A 149 -38.55 -12.65 14.44
CA ASP A 149 -38.06 -12.01 15.65
C ASP A 149 -38.47 -12.78 16.92
N GLY A 150 -37.54 -12.94 17.87
CA GLY A 150 -37.77 -13.67 19.12
C GLY A 150 -37.81 -15.21 19.01
N THR A 151 -37.58 -15.79 17.83
CA THR A 151 -37.48 -17.25 17.67
C THR A 151 -36.08 -17.78 18.01
N PRO A 152 -35.90 -19.10 18.29
CA PRO A 152 -34.57 -19.67 18.50
C PRO A 152 -33.64 -19.51 17.29
N PHE A 153 -34.20 -19.36 16.08
CA PHE A 153 -33.43 -19.04 14.87
C PHE A 153 -32.82 -17.62 14.94
N ASP A 154 -33.57 -16.65 15.46
CA ASP A 154 -33.09 -15.29 15.67
C ASP A 154 -31.99 -15.24 16.74
N ALA A 155 -32.16 -15.95 17.87
CA ALA A 155 -31.12 -16.06 18.90
C ALA A 155 -29.85 -16.76 18.39
N GLY A 156 -29.99 -17.88 17.67
CA GLY A 156 -28.84 -18.63 17.12
C GLY A 156 -28.07 -17.86 16.06
N SER A 157 -28.78 -17.21 15.12
CA SER A 157 -28.14 -16.35 14.10
C SER A 157 -27.48 -15.11 14.71
N SER A 158 -28.07 -14.51 15.75
CA SER A 158 -27.44 -13.40 16.50
C SER A 158 -26.13 -13.83 17.13
N ALA A 159 -26.13 -14.97 17.83
CA ALA A 159 -24.94 -15.49 18.48
C ALA A 159 -23.82 -15.75 17.47
N LEU A 160 -24.14 -16.35 16.32
CA LEU A 160 -23.17 -16.59 15.25
C LEU A 160 -22.56 -15.30 14.70
N VAL A 161 -23.39 -14.28 14.41
CA VAL A 161 -22.92 -12.97 13.93
C VAL A 161 -22.04 -12.29 14.98
N PHE A 162 -22.41 -12.40 16.26
CA PHE A 162 -21.66 -11.81 17.37
C PHE A 162 -20.28 -12.45 17.52
N VAL A 163 -20.19 -13.78 17.42
CA VAL A 163 -18.89 -14.50 17.41
C VAL A 163 -18.06 -14.05 16.22
N GLY A 164 -18.64 -13.96 15.03
CA GLY A 164 -17.94 -13.48 13.82
C GLY A 164 -17.39 -12.06 13.99
N TYR A 165 -18.12 -11.17 14.65
CA TYR A 165 -17.66 -9.80 14.93
C TYR A 165 -16.58 -9.74 16.02
N ALA A 166 -16.60 -10.66 16.97
CA ALA A 166 -15.61 -10.73 18.04
C ALA A 166 -14.21 -11.16 17.55
N VAL A 167 -14.15 -11.92 16.45
CA VAL A 167 -12.88 -12.37 15.87
C VAL A 167 -12.31 -11.28 14.96
N SER A 168 -11.06 -10.87 15.21
CA SER A 168 -10.34 -9.93 14.32
C SER A 168 -10.20 -10.51 12.91
N PRO A 169 -10.42 -9.73 11.83
CA PRO A 169 -10.31 -10.21 10.45
C PRO A 169 -8.96 -10.88 10.15
N LEU A 170 -7.87 -10.34 10.73
CA LEU A 170 -6.54 -10.91 10.58
C LEU A 170 -6.41 -12.28 11.27
N MET A 171 -6.95 -12.42 12.48
CA MET A 171 -6.97 -13.71 13.19
C MET A 171 -7.83 -14.74 12.46
N LEU A 172 -9.00 -14.33 11.97
CA LEU A 172 -9.86 -15.18 11.17
C LEU A 172 -9.14 -15.63 9.89
N GLY A 173 -8.48 -14.72 9.18
CA GLY A 173 -7.70 -15.04 7.98
C GLY A 173 -6.59 -16.07 8.24
N ILE A 174 -5.79 -15.88 9.30
CA ILE A 174 -4.74 -16.83 9.68
C ILE A 174 -5.34 -18.19 10.05
N LEU A 175 -6.43 -18.21 10.83
CA LEU A 175 -7.13 -19.44 11.20
C LEU A 175 -7.62 -20.21 9.96
N LEU A 176 -8.22 -19.51 8.99
CA LEU A 176 -8.70 -20.11 7.75
C LEU A 176 -7.55 -20.66 6.90
N ILE A 177 -6.43 -19.94 6.78
CA ILE A 177 -5.26 -20.40 6.03
C ILE A 177 -4.71 -21.69 6.65
N VAL A 178 -4.52 -21.71 7.97
CA VAL A 178 -4.02 -22.90 8.67
C VAL A 178 -4.97 -24.09 8.52
N LEU A 179 -6.28 -23.84 8.62
CA LEU A 179 -7.29 -24.90 8.53
C LEU A 179 -7.46 -25.47 7.12
N PHE A 180 -7.46 -24.62 6.09
CA PHE A 180 -7.81 -25.01 4.72
C PHE A 180 -6.63 -25.17 3.77
N GLY A 181 -5.46 -24.63 4.08
CA GLY A 181 -4.27 -24.70 3.21
C GLY A 181 -2.97 -25.10 3.92
N GLY A 182 -2.98 -25.34 5.23
CA GLY A 182 -1.77 -25.59 6.01
C GLY A 182 -1.11 -26.97 5.84
N GLY A 183 -1.55 -27.84 4.93
CA GLY A 183 -0.96 -29.18 4.73
C GLY A 183 -1.35 -30.23 5.78
N THR A 184 -1.96 -29.81 6.89
CA THR A 184 -2.10 -30.63 8.12
C THR A 184 -3.55 -31.05 8.39
N PHE A 185 -4.54 -30.30 7.89
CA PHE A 185 -5.95 -30.50 8.18
C PHE A 185 -6.76 -30.85 6.92
N LEU A 186 -7.41 -29.86 6.30
CA LEU A 186 -8.40 -30.09 5.23
C LEU A 186 -7.85 -30.00 3.80
N ASP A 187 -6.68 -29.37 3.58
CA ASP A 187 -5.98 -29.25 2.28
C ASP A 187 -6.89 -29.00 1.07
N TRP A 188 -7.87 -28.12 1.23
CA TRP A 188 -8.81 -27.82 0.17
C TRP A 188 -8.22 -26.86 -0.86
N PHE A 189 -7.30 -25.99 -0.42
CA PHE A 189 -6.61 -25.07 -1.30
C PHE A 189 -5.11 -25.36 -1.28
N PRO A 190 -4.51 -25.70 -2.44
CA PRO A 190 -3.05 -25.74 -2.56
C PRO A 190 -2.57 -24.29 -2.52
N ILE A 191 -2.09 -23.87 -1.35
CA ILE A 191 -1.35 -22.62 -1.17
C ILE A 191 0.15 -22.87 -1.22
#